data_AF-A0A2L2Z7E9-F1
#
_entry.id   AF-A0A2L2Z7E9-F1
#
_cell.length_a   1.000
_cell.length_b   1.000
_cell.length_c   1.000
_cell.angle_alpha   90.00
_cell.angle_beta   90.00
_cell.angle_gamma   90.00
#
_symmetry.space_group_name_H-M   'P 1'
#
loop_
_entity.id
_entity.type
_entity.pdbx_description
1 polymer ?
#
loop_
_entity_poly.entity_id
_entity_poly.type
_entity_poly.pdbx_seq_one_letter_code
_entity_poly.pdbx_strand_id
1 'polypeptide(L)' 'VRMTLGHLGSKFDQKFLDYYAGDHLKPEFLKINPQHVVPTVDDNGFNLWESRAVQSYFVDKYAPGNP' A
#
# COMPACT_ATOMS: atom_id res chain seq x y z
N VAL A 1 -8.16 0.14 -0.99
CA VAL A 1 -6.89 0.88 -1.19
C VAL A 1 -6.91 1.73 -2.45
N ARG A 2 -6.83 1.17 -3.67
CA ARG A 2 -6.80 1.98 -4.91
C ARG A 2 -8.02 2.89 -5.09
N MET A 3 -9.22 2.37 -4.86
CA MET A 3 -10.47 3.17 -4.91
C MET A 3 -10.48 4.26 -3.84
N THR A 4 -10.05 3.92 -2.62
CA THR A 4 -9.92 4.86 -1.49
C THR A 4 -8.97 6.01 -1.82
N LEU A 5 -7.77 5.70 -2.31
CA LEU A 5 -6.79 6.70 -2.73
C LEU A 5 -7.28 7.56 -3.91
N GLY A 6 -7.99 6.95 -4.86
CA GLY A 6 -8.64 7.66 -5.96
C GLY A 6 -9.71 8.62 -5.49
N HIS A 7 -10.53 8.23 -4.50
CA HIS A 7 -11.53 9.09 -3.89
C HIS A 7 -10.89 10.27 -3.13
N LEU A 8 -9.76 10.03 -2.47
CA LEU A 8 -8.97 11.07 -1.80
C LEU A 8 -8.23 12.01 -2.78
N GLY A 9 -8.30 11.76 -4.09
CA GLY A 9 -7.57 12.53 -5.10
C GLY A 9 -6.04 12.48 -4.95
N SER A 10 -5.54 11.52 -4.16
CA SER A 10 -4.11 11.40 -3.86
C SER A 10 -3.39 10.78 -5.05
N LYS A 11 -2.29 11.40 -5.49
CA LYS A 11 -1.41 10.81 -6.50
C LYS A 11 -0.56 9.73 -5.83
N PHE A 12 -0.69 8.50 -6.30
CA PHE A 12 0.13 7.38 -5.87
C PHE A 12 0.84 6.75 -7.07
N ASP A 13 2.07 6.30 -6.86
CA ASP A 13 2.79 5.49 -7.84
C ASP A 13 2.38 4.03 -7.66
N GLN A 14 1.86 3.42 -8.73
CA GLN A 14 1.40 2.03 -8.69
C GLN A 14 2.46 1.14 -9.34
N LYS A 15 3.18 0.38 -8.52
CA LYS A 15 4.07 -0.68 -9.00
C LYS A 15 3.30 -1.98 -9.16
N PHE A 16 3.29 -2.51 -10.36
CA PHE A 16 2.75 -3.84 -10.63
C PHE A 16 3.79 -4.90 -10.24
N LEU A 17 3.33 -5.93 -9.54
CA LEU A 17 4.13 -7.10 -9.20
C LEU A 17 3.57 -8.29 -9.98
N ASP A 18 4.44 -9.04 -10.64
CA ASP A 18 4.04 -10.29 -11.27
C ASP A 18 4.03 -11.41 -10.21
N TYR A 19 2.84 -11.88 -9.90
CA TYR A 19 2.64 -12.95 -8.92
C TYR A 19 3.16 -14.30 -9.42
N TYR A 20 3.09 -14.55 -10.72
CA TYR A 20 3.55 -15.81 -11.33
C TYR A 20 5.06 -15.84 -11.49
N ALA A 21 5.69 -14.68 -11.75
CA ALA A 21 7.15 -14.55 -11.73
C ALA A 21 7.74 -14.60 -10.31
N GLY A 22 6.90 -14.60 -9.26
CA GLY A 22 7.33 -14.66 -7.87
C GLY A 22 7.90 -13.34 -7.35
N ASP A 23 7.52 -12.19 -7.93
CA ASP A 23 8.07 -10.88 -7.54
C ASP A 23 7.82 -10.55 -6.06
N HIS A 24 6.71 -11.02 -5.50
CA HIS A 24 6.35 -10.88 -4.08
C HIS A 24 7.28 -11.67 -3.13
N LEU A 25 8.09 -12.59 -3.66
CA LEU A 25 9.09 -13.35 -2.90
C LEU A 25 10.49 -12.76 -3.03
N LYS A 26 10.68 -11.76 -3.90
CA LYS A 26 11.98 -11.14 -4.10
C LYS A 26 12.42 -10.42 -2.81
N PRO A 27 13.72 -10.45 -2.47
CA PRO A 27 14.24 -9.79 -1.27
C PRO A 27 13.90 -8.30 -1.20
N GLU A 28 13.76 -7.64 -2.35
CA GLU A 28 13.37 -6.23 -2.44
C GLU A 28 11.96 -5.99 -1.91
N PHE A 29 10.99 -6.87 -2.23
CA PHE A 29 9.63 -6.78 -1.71
C PHE A 29 9.57 -7.21 -0.25
N LEU A 30 10.30 -8.26 0.14
CA LEU A 30 10.36 -8.76 1.52
C LEU A 30 10.93 -7.75 2.52
N LYS A 31 11.84 -6.87 2.07
CA LYS A 31 12.33 -5.74 2.89
C LYS A 31 11.22 -4.76 3.26
N ILE A 32 10.22 -4.61 2.39
CA ILE A 32 9.09 -3.70 2.59
C ILE A 32 8.00 -4.42 3.38
N ASN A 33 7.65 -5.64 2.96
CA ASN A 33 6.66 -6.47 3.61
C ASN A 33 7.18 -7.91 3.83
N PRO A 34 7.60 -8.25 5.06
CA PRO A 34 8.07 -9.60 5.38
C PRO A 34 6.95 -10.64 5.32
N GLN A 35 5.68 -10.23 5.36
CA GLN A 35 4.52 -11.12 5.19
C GLN A 35 4.21 -11.42 3.73
N HIS A 36 4.97 -10.90 2.76
CA HIS A 36 4.86 -11.26 1.33
C HIS A 36 3.42 -11.18 0.78
N VAL A 37 2.63 -10.22 1.26
CA VAL A 37 1.22 -10.02 0.87
C VAL A 37 1.00 -8.68 0.16
N VAL A 38 0.04 -8.67 -0.75
CA VAL A 38 -0.49 -7.44 -1.35
C VAL A 38 -1.87 -7.15 -0.76
N PRO A 39 -2.27 -5.88 -0.62
CA PRO A 39 -1.54 -4.64 -0.95
C PRO A 39 -0.48 -4.27 0.10
N THR A 40 0.64 -3.71 -0.38
CA THR A 40 1.72 -3.11 0.42
C THR A 40 1.98 -1.70 -0.09
N VAL A 41 2.27 -0.79 0.82
CA VAL A 41 2.48 0.63 0.55
C VAL A 41 3.77 1.08 1.24
N ASP A 42 4.54 1.91 0.55
CA ASP A 42 5.64 2.68 1.10
C ASP A 42 5.26 4.16 1.02
N ASP A 43 5.06 4.78 2.18
CA ASP A 43 4.83 6.22 2.32
C ASP A 43 6.07 6.88 2.93
N ASN A 44 7.02 7.26 2.06
CA ASN A 44 8.26 7.96 2.43
C ASN A 44 9.12 7.19 3.46
N GLY A 45 9.23 5.88 3.31
CA GLY A 45 9.96 4.98 4.21
C GLY A 45 9.08 4.37 5.31
N PHE A 46 7.81 4.76 5.39
CA PHE A 46 6.83 4.09 6.24
C PHE A 46 6.15 2.96 5.46
N ASN A 47 6.53 1.73 5.78
CA ASN A 47 5.99 0.54 5.15
C ASN A 47 4.75 0.07 5.89
N LEU A 48 3.64 -0.09 5.16
CA LEU A 48 2.39 -0.60 5.69
C LEU A 48 1.78 -1.62 4.73
N TRP A 49 1.30 -2.72 5.30
CA TRP A 49 0.59 -3.77 4.59
C TRP A 49 -0.69 -4.11 5.36
N GLU A 50 -1.54 -4.94 4.75
CA GLU A 50 -2.94 -5.17 5.14
C GLU A 50 -3.89 -4.08 4.63
N SER A 51 -4.92 -4.52 3.90
CA SER A 51 -5.81 -3.65 3.14
C SER A 51 -6.60 -2.66 3.99
N ARG A 52 -7.10 -3.05 5.16
CA ARG A 52 -7.92 -2.21 6.03
C ARG A 52 -7.04 -1.20 6.78
N ALA A 53 -5.91 -1.66 7.32
CA ALA A 53 -4.93 -0.80 7.98
C ALA A 53 -4.43 0.30 7.05
N VAL A 54 -4.06 -0.05 5.81
CA VAL A 54 -3.63 0.91 4.79
C VAL A 54 -4.74 1.93 4.48
N GLN A 55 -5.99 1.50 4.34
CA GLN A 55 -7.10 2.41 4.06
C GLN A 55 -7.36 3.38 5.21
N SER A 56 -7.42 2.88 6.45
CA SER A 56 -7.61 3.72 7.63
C SER A 56 -6.48 4.73 7.77
N TYR A 57 -5.22 4.29 7.63
CA TYR A 57 -4.06 5.18 7.67
C TYR A 57 -4.17 6.34 6.66
N PHE A 58 -4.56 6.04 5.41
CA PHE A 58 -4.68 7.08 4.39
C PHE A 58 -5.86 8.04 4.64
N VAL A 59 -6.99 7.53 5.11
CA VAL A 59 -8.13 8.38 5.47
C VAL A 59 -7.75 9.29 6.63
N ASP A 60 -7.16 8.74 7.69
CA ASP A 60 -6.76 9.52 8.88
C ASP A 60 -5.72 10.59 8.54
N LYS A 61 -4.74 10.25 7.68
CA LYS A 61 -3.63 11.16 7.33
C LYS A 61 -4.01 12.23 6.30
N TYR A 62 -4.79 11.88 5.28
CA TYR A 62 -5.04 12.75 4.13
C TYR A 62 -6.48 13.29 4.04
N ALA A 63 -7.41 12.74 4.82
CA ALA A 63 -8.77 13.26 4.95
C ALA A 63 -9.25 13.28 6.42
N PRO A 64 -8.55 14.00 7.32
CA PRO A 64 -8.98 14.13 8.70
C PRO A 64 -10.37 14.75 8.77
N GLY A 65 -11.34 14.01 9.33
CA GLY A 65 -12.74 14.44 9.47
C GLY A 65 -13.71 13.89 8.42
N ASN A 66 -13.27 13.00 7.53
CA ASN A 66 -14.17 12.23 6.67
C ASN A 66 -14.65 10.98 7.45
N PRO A 67 -15.95 10.81 7.73
CA PRO A 67 -16.48 9.70 8.51
C PRO A 67 -16.44 8.34 7.81
#